data_AF-A0A511T0A5-F1
#
_entry.id   AF-A0A511T0A5-F1
#
_cell.length_a   1.000
_cell.length_b   1.000
_cell.length_c   1.000
_cell.angle_alpha   90.00
_cell.angle_beta   90.00
_cell.angle_gamma   90.00
#
_symmetry.space_group_name_H-M   'P 1'
#
loop_
_entity.id
_entity.type
_entity.pdbx_description
1 polymer ?
#
loop_
_entity_poly.entity_id
_entity_poly.type
_entity_poly.pdbx_seq_one_letter_code
_entity_poly.pdbx_strand_id
1 'polypeptide(L)'
;MLRSRSGVFLALVISALGSGCGMVVNHSPEVSAGPIPSPKTVAPGEVVQMLFEVKDPDGDGMEYYWTQSPAEPAGRFSDPRARAPTWTAPDVDGPKHFLLQVNVVDNEGGGVLGTAPSVLVRVP
;
A
#
# COMPACT_ATOMS: atom_id res chain seq x y z
N MET A 1 28.03 -0.22 15.93
CA MET A 1 26.67 -0.75 15.70
C MET A 1 26.23 -0.27 14.33
N LEU A 2 26.40 -1.11 13.30
CA LEU A 2 26.28 -0.72 11.89
C LEU A 2 24.81 -0.77 11.47
N ARG A 3 24.30 0.35 10.94
CA ARG A 3 22.91 0.56 10.52
C ARG A 3 22.48 -0.49 9.49
N SER A 4 21.31 -1.09 9.74
CA SER A 4 20.76 -2.18 8.95
C SER A 4 20.38 -1.73 7.54
N ARG A 5 21.27 -2.10 6.61
CA ARG A 5 21.02 -2.61 5.25
C ARG A 5 20.04 -1.85 4.35
N SER A 6 20.63 -0.98 3.53
CA SER A 6 20.16 -0.69 2.17
C SER A 6 19.88 -1.99 1.41
N GLY A 7 18.62 -2.18 1.01
CA GLY A 7 18.17 -3.32 0.23
C GLY A 7 17.89 -2.93 -1.22
N VAL A 8 18.93 -3.09 -2.05
CA VAL A 8 18.89 -3.51 -3.46
C VAL A 8 18.11 -2.63 -4.46
N PHE A 9 18.90 -1.88 -5.24
CA PHE A 9 18.58 -1.44 -6.58
C PHE A 9 18.37 -2.65 -7.50
N LEU A 10 17.24 -2.68 -8.22
CA LEU A 10 17.15 -3.43 -9.47
C LEU A 10 16.38 -2.59 -10.48
N ALA A 11 17.10 -1.67 -11.12
CA ALA A 11 16.68 -1.15 -12.41
C ALA A 11 16.89 -2.28 -13.42
N LEU A 12 15.81 -3.00 -13.75
CA LEU A 12 15.81 -3.89 -14.91
C LEU A 12 15.21 -3.14 -16.08
N VAL A 13 16.07 -2.42 -16.81
CA VAL A 13 15.79 -1.90 -18.14
C VAL A 13 16.38 -2.89 -19.14
N ILE A 14 15.56 -3.78 -19.71
CA ILE A 14 15.89 -4.71 -20.81
C ILE A 14 14.53 -4.96 -21.51
N SER A 15 14.26 -4.79 -22.81
CA SER A 15 15.02 -4.59 -24.06
C SER A 15 14.00 -4.19 -25.15
N ALA A 16 14.25 -3.15 -25.96
CA ALA A 16 14.75 -3.21 -27.34
C ALA A 16 13.86 -3.93 -28.39
N LEU A 17 13.30 -3.15 -29.32
CA LEU A 17 13.50 -3.16 -30.78
C LEU A 17 12.22 -2.65 -31.49
N GLY A 18 12.40 -1.59 -32.27
CA GLY A 18 11.31 -0.92 -32.96
C GLY A 18 10.72 -1.72 -34.12
N SER A 19 9.41 -1.56 -34.29
CA SER A 19 8.73 -1.47 -35.59
C SER A 19 7.31 -0.96 -35.38
N GLY A 20 7.07 0.31 -35.76
CA GLY A 20 5.78 0.81 -36.23
C GLY A 20 4.51 0.53 -35.43
N CYS A 21 4.32 1.23 -34.31
CA CYS A 21 3.06 1.86 -33.83
C CYS A 21 3.44 2.52 -32.49
N GLY A 22 2.88 3.68 -32.13
CA GLY A 22 3.31 4.45 -30.96
C GLY A 22 3.41 3.59 -29.69
N MET A 23 4.62 3.38 -29.19
CA MET A 23 4.84 2.64 -27.94
C MET A 23 4.37 3.52 -26.79
N VAL A 24 3.23 3.18 -26.20
CA VAL A 24 2.86 3.73 -24.88
C VAL A 24 3.83 3.10 -23.90
N VAL A 25 4.75 3.91 -23.36
CA VAL A 25 5.59 3.49 -22.24
C VAL A 25 4.69 3.51 -21.02
N ASN A 26 4.54 2.37 -20.35
CA ASN A 26 3.78 2.31 -19.10
C ASN A 26 4.61 2.89 -17.94
N HIS A 27 3.95 3.61 -17.03
CA HIS A 27 4.53 4.26 -15.85
C HIS A 27 3.99 3.66 -14.55
N SER A 28 4.79 3.73 -13.49
CA SER A 28 4.33 3.27 -12.16
C SER A 28 3.25 4.19 -11.58
N PRO A 29 2.30 3.66 -10.79
CA PRO A 29 1.39 4.47 -10.00
C PRO A 29 2.11 5.46 -9.08
N GLU A 30 1.66 6.71 -9.10
CA GLU A 30 2.19 7.80 -8.28
C GLU A 30 1.31 8.04 -7.05
N VAL A 31 1.83 7.72 -5.87
CA VAL A 31 1.16 8.03 -4.59
C VAL A 31 1.28 9.52 -4.30
N SER A 32 0.15 10.22 -4.32
CA SER A 32 0.07 11.66 -4.07
C SER A 32 -0.26 12.01 -2.61
N ALA A 33 -0.92 11.10 -1.87
CA ALA A 33 -1.13 11.23 -0.44
C ALA A 33 -1.29 9.87 0.26
N GLY A 34 -0.69 9.76 1.45
CA GLY A 34 -0.90 8.64 2.35
C GLY A 34 -0.09 7.37 2.05
N PRO A 35 -0.49 6.23 2.64
CA PRO A 35 -1.69 6.05 3.45
C PRO A 35 -1.67 6.90 4.73
N ILE A 36 -2.83 7.32 5.22
CA ILE A 36 -2.97 8.05 6.50
C ILE A 36 -4.15 7.45 7.27
N PRO A 37 -3.92 6.88 8.46
CA PRO A 37 -5.01 6.41 9.32
C PRO A 37 -5.62 7.59 10.07
N SER A 38 -6.94 7.62 10.14
CA SER A 38 -7.72 8.57 10.93
C SER A 38 -8.85 7.85 11.69
N PRO A 39 -8.80 7.77 13.03
CA PRO A 39 -7.75 8.27 13.92
C PRO A 39 -6.51 7.33 13.96
N LYS A 40 -5.44 7.79 14.62
CA LYS A 40 -4.18 7.01 14.80
C LYS A 40 -4.17 6.14 16.06
N THR A 41 -5.13 6.35 16.95
CA THR A 41 -5.32 5.59 18.19
C THR A 41 -6.79 5.28 18.31
N VAL A 42 -7.13 4.01 18.55
CA VAL A 42 -8.51 3.50 18.64
C VAL A 42 -8.60 2.44 19.73
N ALA A 43 -9.75 2.31 20.38
CA ALA A 43 -10.02 1.17 21.25
C ALA A 43 -10.25 -0.13 20.44
N PRO A 44 -10.22 -1.32 21.07
CA PRO A 44 -10.65 -2.56 20.42
C PRO A 44 -12.04 -2.45 19.80
N GLY A 45 -12.22 -2.97 18.59
CA GLY A 45 -13.48 -2.92 17.84
C GLY A 45 -13.82 -1.58 17.19
N GLU A 46 -13.08 -0.51 17.47
CA GLU A 46 -13.26 0.78 16.81
C GLU A 46 -12.65 0.81 15.40
N VAL A 47 -13.11 1.78 14.60
CA VAL A 47 -12.82 1.88 13.17
C VAL A 47 -11.83 3.01 12.88
N VAL A 48 -10.86 2.71 12.02
CA VAL A 48 -9.92 3.64 11.41
C VAL A 48 -10.27 3.82 9.94
N GLN A 49 -10.46 5.06 9.47
CA GLN A 49 -10.53 5.37 8.05
C GLN A 49 -9.13 5.47 7.46
N MET A 50 -8.87 4.79 6.35
CA MET A 50 -7.64 4.95 5.57
C MET A 50 -7.85 6.02 4.50
N LEU A 51 -7.02 7.05 4.49
CA LEU A 51 -6.92 8.01 3.41
C LEU A 51 -5.74 7.63 2.52
N PHE A 52 -5.97 7.49 1.21
CA PHE A 52 -4.94 7.10 0.26
C PHE A 52 -5.29 7.63 -1.14
N GLU A 53 -4.41 8.44 -1.71
CA GLU A 53 -4.55 9.02 -3.04
C GLU A 53 -3.38 8.60 -3.92
N VAL A 54 -3.72 7.96 -5.04
CA VAL A 54 -2.77 7.45 -6.03
C VAL A 54 -3.32 7.73 -7.43
N LYS A 55 -2.44 8.02 -8.37
CA LYS A 55 -2.78 8.28 -9.77
C LYS A 55 -1.86 7.49 -10.69
N ASP A 56 -2.43 7.05 -11.80
CA ASP A 56 -1.68 6.45 -12.88
C ASP A 56 -1.49 7.52 -13.96
N PRO A 57 -0.25 7.85 -14.38
CA PRO A 57 -0.01 8.84 -15.43
C PRO A 57 -0.59 8.43 -16.79
N ASP A 58 -0.71 7.14 -17.07
CA ASP A 58 -1.22 6.58 -18.32
C ASP A 58 -2.75 6.38 -18.28
N GLY A 59 -3.33 6.44 -17.08
CA GLY A 59 -4.76 6.31 -16.84
C GLY A 59 -5.20 4.86 -16.64
N ASP A 60 -4.26 3.98 -16.34
CA ASP A 60 -4.49 2.55 -16.23
C ASP A 60 -5.27 2.15 -14.97
N GLY A 61 -5.89 0.98 -15.05
CA GLY A 61 -6.62 0.39 -13.94
C GLY A 61 -5.67 -0.11 -12.85
N MET A 62 -5.99 0.18 -11.59
CA MET A 62 -5.19 -0.24 -10.44
C MET A 62 -5.92 -1.23 -9.54
N GLU A 63 -5.14 -2.14 -8.95
CA GLU A 63 -5.57 -3.01 -7.87
C GLU A 63 -4.87 -2.66 -6.55
N TYR A 64 -5.58 -2.84 -5.44
CA TYR A 64 -5.10 -2.51 -4.10
C TYR A 64 -5.02 -3.76 -3.24
N TYR A 65 -4.00 -3.81 -2.38
CA TYR A 65 -3.76 -4.93 -1.48
C TYR A 65 -3.39 -4.43 -0.10
N TRP A 66 -4.40 -4.27 0.76
CA TRP A 66 -4.20 -3.87 2.15
C TRP A 66 -3.83 -5.05 3.04
N THR A 67 -2.85 -4.81 3.92
CA THR A 67 -2.34 -5.78 4.89
C THR A 67 -2.06 -5.12 6.23
N GLN A 68 -1.95 -5.93 7.28
CA GLN A 68 -1.53 -5.50 8.61
C GLN A 68 -0.33 -6.30 9.11
N SER A 69 0.45 -5.69 10.01
CA SER A 69 1.50 -6.35 10.78
C SER A 69 1.49 -5.83 12.23
N PRO A 70 1.50 -6.69 13.26
CA PRO A 70 1.54 -8.15 13.18
C PRO A 70 0.26 -8.73 12.54
N ALA A 71 0.36 -9.96 12.02
CA ALA A 71 -0.78 -10.64 11.43
C ALA A 71 -1.86 -10.96 12.48
N GLU A 72 -1.44 -11.26 13.71
CA GLU A 72 -2.34 -11.57 14.82
C GLU A 72 -2.09 -10.66 16.06
N PRO A 73 -3.13 -10.30 16.82
CA PRO A 73 -4.53 -10.58 16.52
C PRO A 73 -5.02 -9.83 15.26
N ALA A 74 -5.84 -10.49 14.44
CA ALA A 74 -6.24 -9.99 13.13
C ALA A 74 -7.33 -8.90 13.22
N GLY A 75 -7.00 -7.68 12.81
CA GLY A 75 -7.99 -6.65 12.52
C GLY A 75 -8.69 -6.91 11.19
N ARG A 76 -9.74 -6.13 10.89
CA ARG A 76 -10.58 -6.36 9.70
C ARG A 76 -10.67 -5.14 8.80
N PHE A 77 -10.15 -5.24 7.58
CA PHE A 77 -10.45 -4.28 6.52
C PHE A 77 -11.91 -4.46 6.02
N SER A 78 -12.61 -3.37 5.73
CA SER A 78 -13.96 -3.44 5.12
C SER A 78 -13.93 -4.03 3.72
N ASP A 79 -12.94 -3.61 2.93
CA ASP A 79 -12.54 -4.26 1.68
C ASP A 79 -11.03 -4.08 1.48
N PRO A 80 -10.21 -5.13 1.61
CA PRO A 80 -8.76 -5.01 1.44
C PRO A 80 -8.34 -4.69 0.00
N ARG A 81 -9.27 -4.67 -0.98
CA ARG A 81 -9.05 -4.27 -2.37
C ARG A 81 -9.57 -2.89 -2.74
N ALA A 82 -10.21 -2.18 -1.81
CA ALA A 82 -10.62 -0.80 -2.04
C ALA A 82 -9.41 0.15 -1.95
N ARG A 83 -9.48 1.28 -2.67
CA ARG A 83 -8.45 2.34 -2.59
C ARG A 83 -8.29 2.88 -1.17
N ALA A 84 -9.41 3.15 -0.50
CA ALA A 84 -9.47 3.83 0.80
C ALA A 84 -10.44 3.12 1.75
N PRO A 85 -10.11 1.89 2.21
CA PRO A 85 -10.98 1.13 3.10
C PRO A 85 -10.98 1.70 4.52
N THR A 86 -11.85 1.13 5.33
CA THR A 86 -11.73 1.22 6.78
C THR A 86 -11.03 -0.02 7.33
N TRP A 87 -10.36 0.11 8.47
CA TRP A 87 -9.81 -0.98 9.26
C TRP A 87 -10.43 -0.99 10.66
N THR A 88 -10.98 -2.12 11.08
CA THR A 88 -11.54 -2.32 12.42
C THR A 88 -10.49 -2.97 13.31
N ALA A 89 -10.21 -2.36 14.46
CA ALA A 89 -9.21 -2.85 15.39
C ALA A 89 -9.61 -4.21 16.00
N PRO A 90 -8.67 -5.16 16.12
CA PRO A 90 -8.93 -6.43 16.78
C PRO A 90 -9.08 -6.25 18.29
N ASP A 91 -9.61 -7.29 18.93
CA ASP A 91 -9.48 -7.46 20.37
C ASP A 91 -8.01 -7.71 20.74
N VAL A 92 -7.51 -6.99 21.75
CA VAL A 92 -6.14 -7.10 22.25
C VAL A 92 -6.14 -7.31 23.76
N ASP A 93 -5.14 -8.04 24.25
CA ASP A 93 -4.90 -8.35 25.66
C ASP A 93 -4.07 -7.28 26.40
N GLY A 94 -3.83 -6.15 25.73
CA GLY A 94 -3.06 -5.00 26.22
C GLY A 94 -2.60 -4.12 25.07
N PRO A 95 -1.83 -3.05 25.37
CA PRO A 95 -1.40 -2.10 24.35
C PRO A 95 -0.66 -2.77 23.19
N LYS A 96 -1.15 -2.58 21.96
CA LYS A 96 -0.53 -3.08 20.74
C LYS A 96 -0.43 -2.00 19.68
N HIS A 97 0.52 -2.23 18.77
CA HIS A 97 0.80 -1.37 17.63
C HIS A 97 0.61 -2.19 16.35
N PHE A 98 -0.13 -1.65 15.40
CA PHE A 98 -0.37 -2.24 14.10
C PHE A 98 0.21 -1.34 13.01
N LEU A 99 1.01 -1.91 12.13
CA LEU A 99 1.43 -1.30 10.88
C LEU A 99 0.45 -1.73 9.79
N LEU A 100 -0.25 -0.78 9.20
CA LEU A 100 -1.12 -1.01 8.04
C LEU A 100 -0.38 -0.60 6.78
N GLN A 101 -0.48 -1.39 5.71
CA GLN A 101 0.21 -1.14 4.45
C GLN A 101 -0.70 -1.45 3.27
N VAL A 102 -0.54 -0.69 2.18
CA VAL A 102 -1.17 -0.96 0.88
C VAL A 102 -0.09 -1.15 -0.18
N ASN A 103 -0.23 -2.19 -0.99
CA ASN A 103 0.49 -2.31 -2.27
C ASN A 103 -0.49 -1.98 -3.40
N VAL A 104 -0.02 -1.24 -4.39
CA VAL A 104 -0.81 -0.88 -5.59
C VAL A 104 -0.19 -1.58 -6.78
N VAL A 105 -1.00 -2.29 -7.55
CA VAL A 105 -0.58 -2.94 -8.79
C VAL A 105 -1.26 -2.23 -9.94
N ASP A 106 -0.48 -1.72 -10.88
CA ASP A 106 -0.97 -1.37 -12.21
C ASP A 106 -0.83 -2.61 -13.10
N ASN A 107 -1.93 -3.01 -13.74
CA ASN A 107 -2.06 -4.27 -14.46
C ASN A 107 -1.66 -4.19 -15.95
N GLU A 108 -1.27 -3.02 -16.46
CA GLU A 108 -0.84 -2.87 -17.85
C GLU A 108 0.69 -2.89 -17.98
N GLY A 109 1.19 -3.21 -19.18
CA GLY A 109 2.62 -3.11 -19.51
C GLY A 109 3.61 -3.95 -18.68
N GLY A 110 3.16 -4.82 -17.77
CA GLY A 110 4.03 -5.71 -16.99
C GLY A 110 3.84 -5.71 -15.47
N GLY A 111 2.79 -5.09 -14.92
CA GLY A 111 2.50 -5.25 -13.49
C GLY A 111 3.31 -4.30 -12.61
N VAL A 112 3.32 -3.00 -12.89
CA VAL A 112 4.19 -2.06 -12.16
C VAL A 112 3.62 -1.79 -10.76
N LEU A 113 4.48 -1.89 -9.74
CA LEU A 113 4.08 -1.69 -8.35
C LEU A 113 4.24 -0.24 -7.89
N GLY A 114 3.17 0.34 -7.37
CA GLY A 114 3.23 1.51 -6.50
C GLY A 114 3.57 1.08 -5.07
N THR A 115 4.60 1.70 -4.47
CA THR A 115 4.95 1.44 -3.06
C THR A 115 4.49 2.60 -2.18
N ALA A 116 3.79 2.27 -1.09
CA ALA A 116 3.38 3.23 -0.09
C ALA A 116 3.98 2.85 1.27
N PRO A 117 4.37 3.82 2.12
CA PRO A 117 4.92 3.52 3.44
C PRO A 117 3.85 2.88 4.34
N SER A 118 4.27 2.00 5.24
CA SER A 118 3.37 1.49 6.28
C SER A 118 3.03 2.59 7.29
N VAL A 119 1.85 2.52 7.89
CA VAL A 119 1.36 3.49 8.88
C VAL A 119 1.02 2.84 10.20
N LEU A 120 1.36 3.53 11.29
CA LEU A 120 1.12 3.06 12.65
C LEU A 120 -0.29 3.44 13.15
N VAL A 121 -1.01 2.44 13.64
CA VAL A 121 -2.21 2.57 14.47
C VAL A 121 -1.92 1.98 15.85
N ARG A 122 -2.36 2.67 16.90
CA ARG A 122 -2.22 2.22 18.30
C ARG A 122 -3.55 1.75 18.83
N VAL A 123 -3.56 0.57 19.45
CA VAL A 123 -4.69 0.05 20.23
C VAL A 123 -4.21 -0.02 21.67
N PRO A 124 -4.68 0.87 22.58
CA PRO A 124 -4.21 0.94 23.95
C PRO A 124 -4.70 -0.22 24.81
#